data_AF-A0AB35PUJ6-F1
#
_entry.id   AF-A0AB35PUJ6-F1
#
_cell.length_a   1.000
_cell.length_b   1.000
_cell.length_c   1.000
_cell.angle_alpha   90.00
_cell.angle_beta   90.00
_cell.angle_gamma   90.00
#
_symmetry.space_group_name_H-M   'P 1'
#
loop_
_entity.id
_entity.type
_entity.pdbx_description
1 polymer ?
#
loop_
_entity_poly.entity_id
_entity_poly.type
_entity_poly.pdbx_seq_one_letter_code
_entity_poly.pdbx_strand_id
1 'polypeptide(L)'
;MADVKENLLFEELLSRYRKKKKALCFHLGIKQKHIARTRVTEDVELIVVINTGRQTSSKDLAQALACQQGEKNWRRYLKVFSRSAWVEKGIRGNLADAQQTWAQGKAILKSDPDHAVQLMQNAIALLECGLNRCATAAAKNLKEQHKLNSAFGGKRKAARFNGIKEEVIKLLGARPGGWKTKTDAISDLIKDLRPYIEDHGWPSVKDEDDSLDEAEIEGRLGDLLREWSVPSGDKCVSAAFAKAVRKR
;
A
#
# COMPACT_ATOMS: atom_id res chain seq x y z
N MET A 1 -43.94 -0.05 -33.68
CA MET A 1 -43.15 -1.19 -33.17
C MET A 1 -41.64 -0.93 -33.23
N ALA A 2 -41.08 -0.38 -34.32
CA ALA A 2 -39.66 -0.01 -34.42
C ALA A 2 -39.25 1.11 -33.43
N ASP A 3 -40.04 2.18 -33.34
CA ASP A 3 -39.79 3.36 -32.49
C ASP A 3 -39.73 3.03 -30.98
N VAL A 4 -40.49 2.02 -30.53
CA VAL A 4 -40.47 1.57 -29.12
C VAL A 4 -39.20 0.79 -28.78
N LYS A 5 -38.67 -0.01 -29.73
CA LYS A 5 -37.42 -0.76 -29.55
C LYS A 5 -36.20 0.16 -29.56
N GLU A 6 -36.18 1.17 -30.44
CA GLU A 6 -35.11 2.18 -30.49
C GLU A 6 -35.06 3.02 -29.21
N ASN A 7 -36.21 3.42 -28.67
CA ASN A 7 -36.29 4.15 -27.40
C ASN A 7 -35.80 3.31 -26.20
N LEU A 8 -36.14 2.02 -26.15
CA LEU A 8 -35.66 1.11 -25.09
C LEU A 8 -34.14 0.92 -25.14
N LEU A 9 -33.57 0.75 -26.34
CA LEU A 9 -32.12 0.60 -26.53
C LEU A 9 -31.35 1.87 -26.11
N PHE A 10 -31.86 3.05 -26.49
CA PHE A 10 -31.25 4.32 -26.13
C PHE A 10 -31.24 4.55 -24.61
N GLU A 11 -32.36 4.30 -23.92
CA GLU A 11 -32.45 4.43 -22.46
C GLU A 11 -31.50 3.46 -21.74
N GLU A 12 -31.35 2.24 -22.25
CA GLU A 12 -30.38 1.29 -21.71
C GLU A 12 -28.94 1.79 -21.86
N LEU A 13 -28.56 2.26 -23.05
CA LEU A 13 -27.24 2.83 -23.30
C LEU A 13 -26.98 4.06 -22.42
N LEU A 14 -27.98 4.94 -22.28
CA LEU A 14 -27.89 6.15 -21.46
C LEU A 14 -27.68 5.81 -19.99
N SER A 15 -28.40 4.81 -19.47
CA SER A 15 -28.24 4.31 -18.12
C SER A 15 -26.83 3.74 -17.87
N ARG A 16 -26.35 2.88 -18.77
CA ARG A 16 -24.99 2.30 -18.71
C ARG A 16 -23.92 3.39 -18.75
N TYR A 17 -24.03 4.34 -19.68
CA TYR A 17 -23.11 5.47 -19.81
C TYR A 17 -23.06 6.31 -18.55
N ARG A 18 -24.23 6.73 -18.02
CA ARG A 18 -24.32 7.53 -16.78
C ARG A 18 -23.67 6.82 -15.60
N LYS A 19 -23.94 5.52 -15.41
CA LYS A 19 -23.38 4.72 -14.32
C LYS A 19 -21.85 4.67 -14.40
N LYS A 20 -21.29 4.37 -15.58
CA LYS A 20 -19.83 4.28 -15.76
C LYS A 20 -19.14 5.63 -15.66
N LYS A 21 -19.72 6.68 -16.25
CA LYS A 21 -19.21 8.05 -16.13
C LYS A 21 -19.15 8.48 -14.67
N LYS A 22 -20.21 8.19 -13.92
CA LYS A 22 -20.29 8.47 -12.48
C LYS A 22 -19.17 7.75 -11.71
N ALA A 23 -18.97 6.46 -11.96
CA ALA A 23 -17.89 5.70 -11.33
C ALA A 23 -16.50 6.26 -11.67
N LEU A 24 -16.26 6.63 -12.93
CA LEU A 24 -14.97 7.16 -13.37
C LEU A 24 -14.66 8.54 -12.77
N CYS A 25 -15.65 9.43 -12.75
CA CYS A 25 -15.54 10.74 -12.11
C CYS A 25 -15.28 10.62 -10.60
N PHE A 26 -15.89 9.63 -9.92
CA PHE A 26 -15.58 9.34 -8.52
C PHE A 26 -14.10 8.98 -8.34
N HIS A 27 -13.57 8.11 -9.19
CA HIS A 27 -12.14 7.75 -9.16
C HIS A 27 -11.19 8.90 -9.50
N LEU A 28 -11.64 9.93 -10.20
CA LEU A 28 -10.85 11.14 -10.49
C LEU A 28 -10.98 12.21 -9.39
N GLY A 29 -11.74 11.95 -8.32
CA GLY A 29 -12.03 12.94 -7.28
C GLY A 29 -12.80 14.15 -7.80
N ILE A 30 -13.45 14.03 -8.96
CA ILE A 30 -14.30 15.09 -9.52
C ILE A 30 -15.56 15.14 -8.66
N LYS A 31 -15.79 16.28 -7.99
CA LYS A 31 -16.98 16.50 -7.16
C LYS A 31 -18.25 16.20 -7.96
N GLN A 32 -19.13 15.38 -7.40
CA GLN A 32 -20.42 15.08 -8.00
C GLN A 32 -21.52 15.73 -7.20
N LYS A 33 -22.41 16.43 -7.91
CA LYS A 33 -23.71 16.84 -7.36
C LYS A 33 -24.70 15.73 -7.70
N HIS A 34 -25.33 15.15 -6.69
CA HIS A 34 -26.52 14.33 -6.88
C HIS A 34 -27.71 15.18 -6.52
N ILE A 35 -28.64 15.31 -7.46
CA ILE A 35 -29.91 15.98 -7.24
C ILE A 35 -30.95 14.86 -7.24
N ALA A 36 -31.44 14.52 -6.06
CA ALA A 36 -32.63 13.69 -5.92
C ALA A 36 -33.83 14.62 -5.85
N ARG A 37 -34.82 14.37 -6.70
CA ARG A 37 -36.08 15.11 -6.71
C ARG A 37 -37.19 14.15 -6.35
N THR A 38 -37.97 14.50 -5.34
CA THR A 38 -39.12 13.72 -4.89
C THR A 38 -40.30 14.66 -4.78
N ARG A 39 -41.35 14.39 -5.56
CA ARG A 39 -42.64 15.07 -5.37
C ARG A 39 -43.28 14.55 -4.09
N VAL A 40 -43.63 15.45 -3.19
CA VAL A 40 -44.33 15.14 -1.93
C VAL A 40 -45.83 15.38 -2.08
N THR A 41 -46.22 16.38 -2.86
CA THR A 41 -47.61 16.64 -3.30
C THR A 41 -47.60 17.17 -4.74
N GLU A 42 -48.77 17.42 -5.35
CA GLU A 42 -48.88 18.01 -6.71
C GLU A 42 -48.11 19.33 -6.84
N ASP A 43 -48.11 20.15 -5.79
CA ASP A 43 -47.51 21.49 -5.77
C ASP A 43 -46.15 21.57 -5.06
N VAL A 44 -45.70 20.50 -4.39
CA VAL A 44 -44.46 20.51 -3.59
C VAL A 44 -43.47 19.46 -4.08
N GLU A 45 -42.32 19.94 -4.56
CA GLU A 45 -41.16 19.13 -4.91
C GLU A 45 -40.02 19.33 -3.90
N LEU A 46 -39.53 18.23 -3.34
CA LEU A 46 -38.35 18.20 -2.48
C LEU A 46 -37.12 17.91 -3.34
N ILE A 47 -36.18 18.86 -3.36
CA ILE A 47 -34.91 18.74 -4.07
C ILE A 47 -33.79 18.53 -3.05
N VAL A 48 -33.27 17.30 -2.97
CA VAL A 48 -32.13 16.97 -2.12
C VAL A 48 -30.85 17.00 -2.96
N VAL A 49 -29.96 17.95 -2.66
CA VAL A 49 -28.65 18.04 -3.29
C VAL A 49 -27.60 17.35 -2.40
N ILE A 50 -27.24 16.11 -2.73
CA ILE A 50 -26.15 15.39 -2.06
C ILE A 50 -24.85 15.69 -2.80
N ASN A 51 -23.94 16.40 -2.14
CA ASN A 51 -22.57 16.55 -2.62
C ASN A 51 -21.77 15.31 -2.19
N THR A 52 -21.56 14.37 -3.10
CA THR A 52 -20.63 13.26 -2.88
C THR A 52 -19.27 13.64 -3.46
N GLY A 53 -18.21 13.51 -2.65
CA GLY A 53 -16.85 13.58 -3.15
C GLY A 53 -15.89 14.39 -2.31
N ARG A 54 -15.26 13.71 -1.36
CA ARG A 54 -13.80 13.73 -1.35
C ARG A 54 -13.35 12.28 -1.25
N GLN A 55 -12.61 11.82 -2.27
CA GLN A 55 -11.77 10.65 -2.04
C GLN A 55 -10.80 11.05 -0.92
N THR A 56 -10.66 10.20 0.10
CA THR A 56 -9.63 10.40 1.14
C THR A 56 -8.31 10.67 0.43
N SER A 57 -7.65 11.79 0.75
CA SER A 57 -6.50 12.20 -0.06
C SER A 57 -5.39 11.16 0.06
N SER A 58 -4.60 10.96 -1.00
CA SER A 58 -3.45 10.05 -0.95
C SER A 58 -2.49 10.38 0.20
N LYS A 59 -2.46 11.65 0.62
CA LYS A 59 -1.73 12.11 1.81
C LYS A 59 -2.31 11.55 3.09
N ASP A 60 -3.63 11.64 3.30
CA ASP A 60 -4.29 11.15 4.51
C ASP A 60 -4.15 9.63 4.62
N LEU A 61 -4.30 8.90 3.51
CA LEU A 61 -4.06 7.45 3.45
C LEU A 61 -2.61 7.08 3.75
N ALA A 62 -1.65 7.83 3.19
CA ALA A 62 -0.23 7.64 3.46
C ALA A 62 0.12 7.90 4.93
N GLN A 63 -0.47 8.94 5.54
CA GLN A 63 -0.30 9.26 6.95
C GLN A 63 -0.88 8.19 7.85
N ALA A 64 -2.11 7.75 7.60
CA ALA A 64 -2.74 6.68 8.36
C ALA A 64 -1.90 5.38 8.32
N LEU A 65 -1.42 4.98 7.13
CA LEU A 65 -0.58 3.80 7.00
C LEU A 65 0.77 3.96 7.70
N ALA A 66 1.40 5.13 7.61
CA ALA A 66 2.66 5.40 8.31
C ALA A 66 2.47 5.33 9.84
N CYS A 67 1.39 5.89 10.37
CA CYS A 67 1.04 5.81 11.80
C CYS A 67 0.85 4.35 12.25
N GLN A 68 0.14 3.52 11.48
CA GLN A 68 -0.02 2.08 11.78
C GLN A 68 1.32 1.34 11.85
N GLN A 69 2.31 1.79 11.08
CA GLN A 69 3.66 1.21 11.05
C GLN A 69 4.65 1.89 12.01
N GLY A 70 4.20 2.87 12.81
CA GLY A 70 5.06 3.62 13.72
C GLY A 70 6.10 4.51 13.02
N GLU A 71 5.86 4.91 11.77
CA GLU A 71 6.77 5.75 10.99
C GLU A 71 6.26 7.20 10.92
N LYS A 72 7.16 8.14 11.22
CA LYS A 72 6.97 9.58 11.15
C LYS A 72 7.07 10.10 9.71
N ASN A 73 7.84 9.44 8.83
CA ASN A 73 8.05 9.84 7.43
C ASN A 73 7.01 9.25 6.46
N TRP A 74 5.77 9.71 6.58
CA TRP A 74 4.65 9.30 5.72
C TRP A 74 4.87 9.57 4.22
N ARG A 75 5.76 10.51 3.85
CA ARG A 75 6.05 10.84 2.44
C ARG A 75 6.58 9.64 1.65
N ARG A 76 7.19 8.65 2.32
CA ARG A 76 7.61 7.40 1.67
C ARG A 76 6.42 6.59 1.14
N TYR A 77 5.26 6.66 1.79
CA TYR A 77 4.04 5.95 1.41
C TYR A 77 3.20 6.69 0.37
N LEU A 78 3.46 7.99 0.13
CA LEU A 78 2.76 8.75 -0.92
C LEU A 78 2.88 8.08 -2.29
N LYS A 79 4.05 7.55 -2.64
CA LYS A 79 4.28 6.90 -3.94
C LYS A 79 3.36 5.68 -4.17
N VAL A 80 2.88 5.06 -3.09
CA VAL A 80 1.97 3.90 -3.16
C VAL A 80 0.52 4.34 -3.36
N PHE A 81 0.12 5.47 -2.79
CA PHE A 81 -1.27 5.95 -2.89
C PHE A 81 -1.50 6.97 -4.00
N SER A 82 -0.45 7.54 -4.57
CA SER A 82 -0.52 8.50 -5.66
C SER A 82 -0.50 7.79 -6.99
N ARG A 83 -1.46 8.07 -7.87
CA ARG A 83 -1.39 7.60 -9.26
C ARG A 83 -0.27 8.34 -9.98
N SER A 84 0.35 7.68 -10.97
CA SER A 84 1.28 8.39 -11.84
C SER A 84 0.52 9.42 -12.69
N ALA A 85 1.18 10.53 -13.00
CA ALA A 85 0.61 11.58 -13.85
C ALA A 85 0.15 11.03 -15.21
N TRP A 86 0.86 10.03 -15.76
CA TRP A 86 0.50 9.39 -17.02
C TRP A 86 -0.79 8.57 -16.92
N VAL A 87 -0.98 7.82 -15.82
CA VAL A 87 -2.23 7.08 -15.57
C VAL A 87 -3.38 8.05 -15.38
N GLU A 88 -3.20 9.12 -14.61
CA GLU A 88 -4.24 10.12 -14.41
C GLU A 88 -4.61 10.83 -15.73
N LYS A 89 -3.61 11.21 -16.54
CA LYS A 89 -3.82 11.77 -17.87
C LYS A 89 -4.61 10.82 -18.77
N GLY A 90 -4.27 9.53 -18.77
CA GLY A 90 -4.99 8.51 -19.56
C GLY A 90 -6.44 8.32 -19.10
N ILE A 91 -6.70 8.33 -17.80
CA ILE A 91 -8.08 8.23 -17.26
C ILE A 91 -8.89 9.48 -17.64
N ARG A 92 -8.30 10.67 -17.54
CA ARG A 92 -8.95 11.94 -17.94
C ARG A 92 -9.21 12.00 -19.44
N GLY A 93 -8.26 11.54 -20.26
CA GLY A 93 -8.41 11.43 -21.72
C GLY A 93 -9.60 10.54 -22.09
N ASN A 94 -9.65 9.32 -21.55
CA ASN A 94 -10.77 8.40 -21.76
C ASN A 94 -12.13 9.01 -21.38
N LEU A 95 -12.19 9.77 -20.28
CA LEU A 95 -13.41 10.47 -19.88
C LEU A 95 -13.81 11.55 -20.89
N ALA A 96 -12.85 12.37 -21.33
CA ALA A 96 -13.09 13.45 -22.29
C ALA A 96 -13.54 12.89 -23.64
N ASP A 97 -12.83 11.90 -24.17
CA ASP A 97 -13.15 11.23 -25.43
C ASP A 97 -14.54 10.59 -25.35
N ALA A 98 -14.85 9.88 -24.26
CA ALA A 98 -16.17 9.31 -24.06
C ALA A 98 -17.30 10.36 -24.03
N GLN A 99 -17.05 11.55 -23.48
CA GLN A 99 -18.03 12.63 -23.49
C GLN A 99 -18.26 13.19 -24.89
N GLN A 100 -17.20 13.35 -25.68
CA GLN A 100 -17.27 13.81 -27.05
C GLN A 100 -17.98 12.80 -27.95
N THR A 101 -17.57 11.53 -27.90
CA THR A 101 -18.18 10.46 -28.71
C THR A 101 -19.67 10.28 -28.37
N TRP A 102 -20.04 10.36 -27.09
CA TRP A 102 -21.43 10.31 -26.66
C TRP A 102 -22.27 11.49 -27.22
N ALA A 103 -21.70 12.70 -27.20
CA ALA A 103 -22.37 13.88 -27.73
C ALA A 103 -22.55 13.79 -29.26
N GLN A 104 -21.57 13.26 -29.99
CA GLN A 104 -21.66 12.99 -31.42
C GLN A 104 -22.77 11.98 -31.74
N GLY A 105 -22.80 10.84 -31.03
CA GLY A 105 -23.85 9.84 -31.21
C GLY A 105 -25.25 10.41 -30.98
N LYS A 106 -25.42 11.26 -29.96
CA LYS A 106 -26.69 11.96 -29.73
C LYS A 106 -27.09 12.91 -30.86
N ALA A 107 -26.14 13.62 -31.46
CA ALA A 107 -26.41 14.61 -32.49
C ALA A 107 -26.95 13.97 -33.79
N ILE A 108 -26.49 12.76 -34.10
CA ILE A 108 -26.84 12.07 -35.35
C ILE A 108 -27.93 11.00 -35.19
N LEU A 109 -28.47 10.82 -33.98
CA LEU A 109 -29.42 9.74 -33.66
C LEU A 109 -30.64 9.69 -34.58
N LYS A 110 -31.11 10.85 -35.08
CA LYS A 110 -32.26 10.92 -35.99
C LYS A 110 -31.90 10.69 -37.45
N SER A 111 -30.67 11.03 -37.86
CA SER A 111 -30.24 10.96 -39.25
C SER A 111 -29.59 9.62 -39.59
N ASP A 112 -28.90 9.02 -38.62
CA ASP A 112 -28.19 7.74 -38.76
C ASP A 112 -28.21 6.98 -37.41
N PRO A 113 -29.29 6.24 -37.12
CA PRO A 113 -29.47 5.55 -35.85
C PRO A 113 -28.41 4.47 -35.59
N ASP A 114 -28.01 3.71 -36.62
CA ASP A 114 -27.03 2.63 -36.48
C ASP A 114 -25.65 3.20 -36.12
N HIS A 115 -25.21 4.24 -36.81
CA HIS A 115 -23.94 4.90 -36.48
C HIS A 115 -24.02 5.61 -35.12
N ALA A 116 -25.16 6.19 -34.76
CA ALA A 116 -25.39 6.78 -33.44
C ALA A 116 -25.21 5.77 -32.31
N VAL A 117 -25.82 4.59 -32.45
CA VAL A 117 -25.70 3.49 -31.48
C VAL A 117 -24.26 3.03 -31.37
N GLN A 118 -23.55 2.90 -32.49
CA GLN A 118 -22.13 2.53 -32.49
C GLN A 118 -21.26 3.55 -31.74
N LEU A 119 -21.48 4.85 -31.97
CA LEU A 119 -20.79 5.91 -31.23
C LEU A 119 -21.10 5.86 -29.72
N MET A 120 -22.35 5.60 -29.35
CA MET A 120 -22.74 5.47 -27.93
C MET A 120 -22.09 4.25 -27.26
N GLN A 121 -21.99 3.12 -27.95
CA GLN A 121 -21.26 1.94 -27.48
C GLN A 121 -19.75 2.23 -27.34
N ASN A 122 -19.15 2.92 -28.30
CA ASN A 122 -17.75 3.34 -28.24
C ASN A 122 -17.48 4.26 -27.05
N ALA A 123 -18.37 5.20 -26.77
CA ALA A 123 -18.28 6.06 -25.59
C ALA A 123 -18.32 5.25 -24.28
N ILE A 124 -19.17 4.22 -24.20
CA ILE A 124 -19.23 3.30 -23.06
C ILE A 124 -17.90 2.52 -22.92
N ALA A 125 -17.35 2.01 -24.03
CA ALA A 125 -16.08 1.27 -24.04
C ALA A 125 -14.90 2.14 -23.58
N LEU A 126 -14.87 3.43 -23.95
CA LEU A 126 -13.87 4.39 -23.47
C LEU A 126 -13.95 4.58 -21.95
N LEU A 127 -15.16 4.69 -21.39
CA LEU A 127 -15.35 4.75 -19.94
C LEU A 127 -14.90 3.46 -19.24
N GLU A 128 -15.17 2.30 -19.83
CA GLU A 128 -14.68 1.00 -19.34
C GLU A 128 -13.15 0.94 -19.34
N CYS A 129 -12.50 1.40 -20.42
CA CYS A 129 -11.05 1.51 -20.48
C CYS A 129 -10.50 2.40 -19.34
N GLY A 130 -11.17 3.53 -19.05
CA GLY A 130 -10.83 4.40 -17.94
C GLY A 130 -10.97 3.72 -16.56
N LEU A 131 -12.06 2.96 -16.36
CA LEU A 131 -12.29 2.20 -15.14
C LEU A 131 -11.27 1.07 -14.96
N ASN A 132 -10.93 0.36 -16.05
CA ASN A 132 -9.91 -0.69 -16.04
C ASN A 132 -8.54 -0.11 -15.65
N ARG A 133 -8.16 1.06 -16.18
CA ARG A 133 -6.94 1.77 -15.73
C ARG A 133 -6.97 2.10 -14.24
N CYS A 134 -8.11 2.50 -13.69
CA CYS A 134 -8.27 2.72 -12.26
C CYS A 134 -8.04 1.42 -11.46
N ALA A 135 -8.63 0.30 -11.90
CA ALA A 135 -8.50 -0.99 -11.26
C ALA A 135 -7.07 -1.53 -11.30
N THR A 136 -6.40 -1.45 -12.47
CA THR A 136 -4.98 -1.84 -12.61
C THR A 136 -4.07 -1.01 -11.72
N ALA A 137 -4.31 0.31 -11.64
CA ALA A 137 -3.56 1.19 -10.74
C ALA A 137 -3.77 0.80 -9.27
N ALA A 138 -5.00 0.50 -8.86
CA ALA A 138 -5.30 0.04 -7.50
C ALA A 138 -4.61 -1.29 -7.18
N ALA A 139 -4.63 -2.25 -8.11
CA ALA A 139 -3.96 -3.54 -7.94
C ALA A 139 -2.43 -3.38 -7.82
N LYS A 140 -1.83 -2.49 -8.62
CA LYS A 140 -0.40 -2.18 -8.51
C LYS A 140 -0.07 -1.56 -7.15
N ASN A 141 -0.89 -0.61 -6.70
CA ASN A 141 -0.73 0.04 -5.41
C ASN A 141 -0.82 -0.97 -4.26
N LEU A 142 -1.77 -1.93 -4.32
CA LEU A 142 -1.89 -2.99 -3.31
C LEU A 142 -0.64 -3.87 -3.24
N LYS A 143 -0.07 -4.26 -4.39
CA LYS A 143 1.18 -5.03 -4.44
C LYS A 143 2.35 -4.24 -3.84
N GLU A 144 2.49 -2.96 -4.18
CA GLU A 144 3.55 -2.11 -3.62
C GLU A 144 3.34 -1.86 -2.12
N GLN A 145 2.10 -1.70 -1.66
CA GLN A 145 1.77 -1.63 -0.25
C GLN A 145 2.18 -2.91 0.48
N HIS A 146 1.89 -4.09 -0.08
CA HIS A 146 2.30 -5.36 0.50
C HIS A 146 3.84 -5.47 0.62
N LYS A 147 4.58 -5.08 -0.44
CA LYS A 147 6.05 -5.06 -0.40
C LYS A 147 6.58 -4.11 0.68
N LEU A 148 6.04 -2.90 0.77
CA LEU A 148 6.44 -1.96 1.82
C LEU A 148 6.11 -2.54 3.21
N ASN A 149 4.90 -3.04 3.42
CA ASN A 149 4.50 -3.65 4.69
C ASN A 149 5.41 -4.81 5.07
N SER A 150 5.78 -5.68 4.12
CA SER A 150 6.72 -6.77 4.35
C SER A 150 8.12 -6.25 4.72
N ALA A 151 8.66 -5.27 3.98
CA ALA A 151 9.95 -4.67 4.28
C ALA A 151 9.97 -3.97 5.65
N PHE A 152 8.91 -3.26 6.02
CA PHE A 152 8.79 -2.60 7.32
C PHE A 152 8.53 -3.59 8.45
N GLY A 153 7.74 -4.64 8.21
CA GLY A 153 7.59 -5.78 9.13
C GLY A 153 8.95 -6.41 9.44
N GLY A 154 9.77 -6.66 8.40
CA GLY A 154 11.14 -7.14 8.55
C GLY A 154 12.02 -6.19 9.36
N LYS A 155 12.01 -4.88 9.06
CA LYS A 155 12.75 -3.88 9.84
C LYS A 155 12.31 -3.82 11.30
N ARG A 156 11.01 -3.89 11.56
CA ARG A 156 10.45 -3.83 12.90
C ARG A 156 10.78 -5.09 13.70
N LYS A 157 10.80 -6.27 13.06
CA LYS A 157 11.30 -7.51 13.67
C LYS A 157 12.79 -7.43 13.98
N ALA A 158 13.60 -6.98 13.03
CA ALA A 158 15.05 -6.81 13.24
C ALA A 158 15.37 -5.81 14.35
N ALA A 159 14.61 -4.72 14.48
CA ALA A 159 14.80 -3.71 15.52
C ALA A 159 14.57 -4.24 16.94
N ARG A 160 13.80 -5.33 17.13
CA ARG A 160 13.60 -5.95 18.45
C ARG A 160 14.92 -6.48 19.03
N PHE A 161 15.86 -6.86 18.17
CA PHE A 161 17.18 -7.34 18.57
C PHE A 161 18.17 -6.21 18.89
N ASN A 162 17.79 -4.93 18.75
CA ASN A 162 18.70 -3.80 18.99
C ASN A 162 19.25 -3.82 20.42
N GLY A 163 18.42 -4.11 21.44
CA GLY A 163 18.90 -4.19 22.83
C GLY A 163 19.97 -5.27 23.04
N ILE A 164 19.75 -6.47 22.48
CA ILE A 164 20.76 -7.54 22.53
C ILE A 164 22.03 -7.11 21.78
N LYS A 165 21.92 -6.48 20.61
CA LYS A 165 23.08 -6.00 19.85
C LYS A 165 23.88 -4.94 20.60
N GLU A 166 23.21 -4.04 21.30
CA GLU A 166 23.84 -3.03 22.16
C GLU A 166 24.60 -3.68 23.31
N GLU A 167 23.99 -4.67 23.98
CA GLU A 167 24.65 -5.40 25.06
C GLU A 167 25.84 -6.23 24.55
N VAL A 168 25.72 -6.86 23.37
CA VAL A 168 26.86 -7.53 22.69
C VAL A 168 28.02 -6.56 22.49
N ILE A 169 27.76 -5.36 21.97
CA ILE A 169 28.80 -4.36 21.72
C ILE A 169 29.45 -3.91 23.04
N LYS A 170 28.65 -3.74 24.09
CA LYS A 170 29.13 -3.38 25.44
C LYS A 170 30.03 -4.48 26.02
N LEU A 171 29.60 -5.75 25.99
CA LEU A 171 30.38 -6.89 26.48
C LEU A 171 31.70 -7.05 25.71
N LEU A 172 31.66 -6.92 24.37
CA LEU A 172 32.86 -6.95 23.54
C LEU A 172 33.85 -5.83 23.89
N GLY A 173 33.36 -4.64 24.26
CA GLY A 173 34.18 -3.49 24.66
C GLY A 173 34.73 -3.57 26.09
N ALA A 174 34.04 -4.28 26.99
CA ALA A 174 34.41 -4.36 28.40
C ALA A 174 35.58 -5.30 28.71
N ARG A 175 35.88 -6.27 27.82
CA ARG A 175 36.91 -7.28 28.09
C ARG A 175 38.34 -6.76 27.83
N PRO A 176 39.20 -6.64 28.86
CA PRO A 176 40.57 -6.23 28.68
C PRO A 176 41.36 -7.28 27.89
N GLY A 177 42.12 -6.85 26.88
CA GLY A 177 42.97 -7.73 26.08
C GLY A 177 42.27 -8.53 24.97
N GLY A 178 40.93 -8.55 24.95
CA GLY A 178 40.14 -9.16 23.89
C GLY A 178 40.21 -10.70 23.85
N TRP A 179 39.71 -11.27 22.76
CA TRP A 179 39.71 -12.71 22.51
C TRP A 179 40.75 -13.11 21.48
N LYS A 180 41.22 -14.36 21.59
CA LYS A 180 42.15 -14.98 20.63
C LYS A 180 41.45 -15.37 19.34
N THR A 181 40.23 -15.89 19.43
CA THR A 181 39.43 -16.27 18.26
C THR A 181 38.01 -15.74 18.36
N LYS A 182 37.36 -15.62 17.19
CA LYS A 182 35.94 -15.26 17.14
C LYS A 182 35.05 -16.32 17.80
N THR A 183 35.40 -17.60 17.67
CA THR A 183 34.63 -18.71 18.26
C THR A 183 34.63 -18.62 19.79
N ASP A 184 35.78 -18.31 20.39
CA ASP A 184 35.88 -18.10 21.84
C ASP A 184 35.01 -16.92 22.28
N ALA A 185 35.05 -15.81 21.53
CA ALA A 185 34.22 -14.64 21.80
C ALA A 185 32.72 -14.97 21.76
N ILE A 186 32.28 -15.73 20.75
CA ILE A 186 30.87 -16.13 20.62
C ILE A 186 30.47 -17.05 21.78
N SER A 187 31.31 -18.02 22.16
CA SER A 187 30.99 -18.95 23.25
C SER A 187 30.88 -18.26 24.61
N ASP A 188 31.71 -17.26 24.88
CA ASP A 188 31.65 -16.48 26.12
C ASP A 188 30.42 -15.56 26.12
N LEU A 189 30.16 -14.87 25.00
CA LEU A 189 29.00 -13.98 24.86
C LEU A 189 27.66 -14.69 25.04
N ILE A 190 27.52 -15.95 24.60
CA ILE A 190 26.28 -16.71 24.82
C ILE A 190 25.99 -16.83 26.33
N LYS A 191 27.02 -17.07 27.14
CA LYS A 191 26.89 -17.17 28.61
C LYS A 191 26.65 -15.80 29.23
N ASP A 192 27.41 -14.80 28.81
CA ASP A 192 27.37 -13.45 29.38
C ASP A 192 26.05 -12.72 29.07
N LEU A 193 25.38 -13.06 27.97
CA LEU A 193 24.08 -12.49 27.59
C LEU A 193 22.89 -13.18 28.26
N ARG A 194 23.09 -14.34 28.90
CA ARG A 194 21.99 -15.09 29.54
C ARG A 194 21.24 -14.24 30.59
N PRO A 195 21.90 -13.55 31.54
CA PRO A 195 21.19 -12.71 32.51
C PRO A 195 20.41 -11.56 31.86
N TYR A 196 20.97 -10.97 30.79
CA TYR A 196 20.28 -9.90 30.05
C TYR A 196 18.98 -10.42 29.39
N ILE A 197 19.03 -11.62 28.80
CA ILE A 197 17.87 -12.25 28.15
C ILE A 197 16.84 -12.71 29.19
N GLU A 198 17.26 -13.18 30.36
CA GLU A 198 16.36 -13.48 31.48
C GLU A 198 15.61 -12.23 31.96
N ASP A 199 16.30 -11.11 32.11
CA ASP A 199 15.72 -9.85 32.59
C ASP A 199 14.80 -9.16 31.55
N HIS A 200 15.14 -9.26 30.26
CA HIS A 200 14.47 -8.48 29.19
C HIS A 200 13.61 -9.34 28.26
N GLY A 201 13.70 -10.67 28.37
CA GLY A 201 13.03 -11.64 27.53
C GLY A 201 13.65 -11.79 26.14
N TRP A 202 13.38 -12.93 25.49
CA TRP A 202 13.84 -13.17 24.13
C TRP A 202 13.00 -12.39 23.08
N PRO A 203 13.63 -11.61 22.16
CA PRO A 203 12.91 -10.69 21.26
C PRO A 203 11.89 -11.31 20.28
N SER A 204 11.96 -12.61 20.01
CA SER A 204 11.07 -13.28 19.04
C SER A 204 9.97 -14.16 19.66
N VAL A 205 9.82 -14.20 20.99
CA VAL A 205 8.82 -15.06 21.69
C VAL A 205 7.37 -14.80 21.25
N LYS A 206 7.08 -13.64 20.65
CA LYS A 206 5.73 -13.30 20.16
C LYS A 206 5.45 -13.69 18.70
N ASP A 207 6.45 -14.18 17.98
CA ASP A 207 6.31 -14.52 16.55
C ASP A 207 6.02 -16.02 16.34
N GLU A 208 6.30 -16.85 17.34
CA GLU A 208 6.05 -18.29 17.38
C GLU A 208 5.18 -18.52 18.62
N ASP A 209 4.02 -19.16 18.49
CA ASP A 209 3.08 -19.46 19.60
C ASP A 209 3.68 -20.46 20.62
N ASP A 210 4.99 -20.69 20.59
CA ASP A 210 5.74 -21.64 21.38
C ASP A 210 6.65 -20.94 22.39
N SER A 211 6.64 -21.43 23.63
CA SER A 211 7.66 -21.09 24.61
C SER A 211 8.99 -21.72 24.18
N LEU A 212 9.94 -20.89 23.75
CA LEU A 212 11.30 -21.34 23.45
C LEU A 212 11.99 -21.79 24.75
N ASP A 213 12.62 -22.96 24.71
CA ASP A 213 13.45 -23.41 25.82
C ASP A 213 14.83 -22.73 25.82
N GLU A 214 15.57 -22.89 26.92
CA GLU A 214 16.86 -22.23 27.11
C GLU A 214 17.91 -22.68 26.07
N ALA A 215 17.93 -23.97 25.72
CA ALA A 215 18.88 -24.51 24.74
C ALA A 215 18.60 -23.98 23.32
N GLU A 216 17.33 -23.79 22.99
CA GLU A 216 16.90 -23.22 21.73
C GLU A 216 17.24 -21.73 21.64
N ILE A 217 17.04 -20.97 22.72
CA ILE A 217 17.47 -19.57 22.80
C ILE A 217 18.99 -19.46 22.62
N GLU A 218 19.78 -20.31 23.27
CA GLU A 218 21.24 -20.33 23.13
C GLU A 218 21.68 -20.68 21.71
N GLY A 219 21.05 -21.68 21.09
CA GLY A 219 21.31 -22.06 19.70
C GLY A 219 21.05 -20.89 18.74
N ARG A 220 19.87 -20.28 18.85
CA ARG A 220 19.48 -19.12 18.02
C ARG A 220 20.40 -17.92 18.26
N LEU A 221 20.80 -17.65 19.50
CA LEU A 221 21.75 -16.59 19.82
C LEU A 221 23.13 -16.85 19.20
N GLY A 222 23.61 -18.10 19.25
CA GLY A 222 24.86 -18.51 18.63
C GLY A 222 24.87 -18.26 17.12
N ASP A 223 23.78 -18.62 16.43
CA ASP A 223 23.62 -18.37 14.99
C ASP A 223 23.60 -16.87 14.67
N LEU A 224 22.84 -16.08 15.44
CA LEU A 224 22.78 -14.62 15.27
C LEU A 224 24.15 -13.96 15.49
N LEU A 225 24.92 -14.38 16.50
CA LEU A 225 26.25 -13.85 16.73
C LEU A 225 27.23 -14.20 15.59
N ARG A 226 27.12 -15.41 15.01
CA ARG A 226 27.89 -15.80 13.82
C ARG A 226 27.52 -14.92 12.62
N GLU A 227 26.23 -14.70 12.39
CA GLU A 227 25.72 -13.86 11.31
C GLU A 227 26.13 -12.39 11.49
N TRP A 228 25.91 -11.80 12.66
CA TRP A 228 26.17 -10.38 12.90
C TRP A 228 27.65 -10.04 12.93
N SER A 229 28.51 -11.00 13.28
CA SER A 229 29.95 -10.76 13.43
C SER A 229 30.71 -10.72 12.10
N VAL A 230 30.12 -11.11 10.95
CA VAL A 230 30.79 -11.02 9.63
C VAL A 230 30.61 -9.63 9.00
N PRO A 231 31.52 -9.18 8.10
CA PRO A 231 31.44 -7.83 7.50
C PRO A 231 30.15 -7.53 6.74
N SER A 232 29.50 -8.56 6.19
CA SER A 232 28.20 -8.47 5.51
C SER A 232 26.99 -8.52 6.46
N GLY A 233 27.21 -8.76 7.75
CA GLY A 233 26.19 -8.85 8.79
C GLY A 233 25.83 -7.48 9.40
N ASP A 234 25.77 -7.42 10.73
CA ASP A 234 25.50 -6.17 11.42
C ASP A 234 26.78 -5.32 11.49
N LYS A 235 26.75 -4.12 10.92
CA LYS A 235 27.93 -3.25 10.80
C LYS A 235 28.53 -2.84 12.16
N CYS A 236 27.70 -2.64 13.18
CA CYS A 236 28.17 -2.18 14.48
C CYS A 236 28.75 -3.36 15.26
N VAL A 237 28.04 -4.48 15.27
CA VAL A 237 28.50 -5.71 15.93
C VAL A 237 29.77 -6.25 15.26
N SER A 238 29.81 -6.36 13.94
CA SER A 238 31.01 -6.81 13.21
C SER A 238 32.22 -5.92 13.46
N ALA A 239 32.05 -4.60 13.54
CA ALA A 239 33.12 -3.67 13.90
C ALA A 239 33.59 -3.86 15.35
N ALA A 240 32.68 -4.11 16.30
CA ALA A 240 33.03 -4.43 17.68
C ALA A 240 33.82 -5.74 17.78
N PHE A 241 33.39 -6.78 17.07
CA PHE A 241 34.14 -8.05 16.97
C PHE A 241 35.53 -7.84 16.37
N ALA A 242 35.66 -7.04 15.31
CA ALA A 242 36.95 -6.77 14.68
C ALA A 242 37.94 -6.04 15.62
N LYS A 243 37.43 -5.26 16.58
CA LYS A 243 38.26 -4.60 17.62
C LYS A 243 38.60 -5.56 18.75
N ALA A 244 37.64 -6.39 19.16
CA ALA A 244 37.76 -7.26 20.32
C ALA A 244 38.54 -8.56 20.03
N VAL A 245 38.54 -9.04 18.79
CA VAL A 245 39.29 -10.24 18.37
C VAL A 245 40.62 -9.80 17.76
N ARG A 246 41.73 -10.14 18.42
CA ARG A 246 43.06 -9.78 17.94
C ARG A 246 43.34 -10.51 16.63
N LYS A 247 43.71 -9.77 15.57
CA LYS A 247 44.41 -10.38 14.43
C LYS A 247 45.76 -10.87 14.93
N ARG A 248 46.06 -12.15 14.72
CA ARG A 248 47.44 -12.61 14.70
C ARG A 248 48.17 -11.91 13.56
#